data_AF-A0A2N1MZ24-F1
#
_entry.id   AF-A0A2N1MZ24-F1
#
_cell.length_a   1.000
_cell.length_b   1.000
_cell.length_c   1.000
_cell.angle_alpha   90.00
_cell.angle_beta   90.00
_cell.angle_gamma   90.00
#
_symmetry.space_group_name_H-M   'P 1'
#
loop_
_entity.id
_entity.type
_entity.pdbx_description
1 polymer ?
#
loop_
_entity_poly.entity_id
_entity_poly.type
_entity_poly.pdbx_seq_one_letter_code
_entity_poly.pdbx_strand_id
1 'polypeptide(L)'
;MPFTCSLCPANFPKTFSSKNSLSIHERNAHPNSKIIPHSRCLTSPSLYDICQFKNSFIIQLKARLQFHRSEPRVKTLKMEPFSEGLFIILFYNESTFRYSPAQRKYTCKFEGGQGYEQLGILLGNKNWGSKKRRTGTCAYVLMQNAQQTYHVTFCWKERVYKELDMSLRCGSMHFEFNIDVRDFVEENHDENQARNLN
;
A
#
# COMPACT_ATOMS: atom_id res chain seq x y z
N MET A 1 -23.19 -3.55 25.65
CA MET A 1 -22.94 -4.75 24.82
C MET A 1 -21.45 -5.04 24.83
N PRO A 2 -20.99 -6.24 25.21
CA PRO A 2 -19.58 -6.61 25.17
C PRO A 2 -19.08 -6.79 23.72
N PHE A 3 -17.80 -6.55 23.50
CA PHE A 3 -17.15 -6.74 22.20
C PHE A 3 -16.53 -8.14 22.13
N THR A 4 -17.03 -9.00 21.25
CA THR A 4 -16.54 -10.38 21.09
C THR A 4 -15.48 -10.45 19.98
N CYS A 5 -14.39 -11.17 20.21
CA CYS A 5 -13.39 -11.45 19.19
C CYS A 5 -13.90 -12.52 18.21
N SER A 6 -14.00 -12.18 16.93
CA SER A 6 -14.41 -13.10 15.86
C SER A 6 -13.29 -14.05 15.38
N LEU A 7 -12.05 -13.83 15.85
CA LEU A 7 -10.89 -14.65 15.51
C LEU A 7 -10.64 -15.77 16.53
N CYS A 8 -11.21 -15.66 17.74
CA CYS A 8 -11.14 -16.70 18.74
C CYS A 8 -12.05 -17.89 18.35
N PRO A 9 -11.67 -19.13 18.71
CA PRO A 9 -12.54 -20.29 18.52
C PRO A 9 -13.89 -20.12 19.20
N ALA A 10 -14.97 -20.55 18.55
CA ALA A 10 -16.33 -20.45 19.07
C ALA A 10 -16.51 -21.14 20.45
N ASN A 11 -15.72 -22.18 20.71
CA ASN A 11 -15.76 -22.92 21.98
C ASN A 11 -15.10 -22.16 23.15
N PHE A 12 -14.28 -21.14 22.87
CA PHE A 12 -13.61 -20.32 23.89
C PHE A 12 -13.68 -18.83 23.51
N PRO A 13 -14.89 -18.23 23.52
CA PRO A 13 -15.06 -16.85 23.09
C PRO A 13 -14.37 -15.89 24.06
N LYS A 14 -13.63 -14.92 23.51
CA LYS A 14 -13.06 -13.82 24.28
C LYS A 14 -13.90 -12.57 24.08
N THR A 15 -14.39 -12.00 25.17
CA THR A 15 -15.20 -10.79 25.20
C THR A 15 -14.45 -9.68 25.94
N PHE A 16 -14.73 -8.43 25.54
CA PHE A 16 -14.02 -7.26 26.01
C PHE A 16 -14.98 -6.11 26.30
N SER A 17 -14.65 -5.28 27.29
CA SER A 17 -15.45 -4.12 27.68
C SER A 17 -15.39 -2.97 26.67
N SER A 18 -14.32 -2.89 25.87
CA SER A 18 -14.14 -1.84 24.87
C SER A 18 -13.59 -2.36 23.54
N LYS A 19 -13.85 -1.59 22.48
CA LYS A 19 -13.27 -1.82 21.14
C LYS A 19 -11.73 -1.74 21.16
N ASN A 20 -11.16 -0.89 22.02
CA ASN A 20 -9.71 -0.75 22.15
C ASN A 20 -9.08 -1.99 22.77
N SER A 21 -9.65 -2.51 23.86
CA SER A 21 -9.20 -3.76 24.48
C SER A 21 -9.32 -4.96 23.53
N LEU A 22 -10.40 -5.02 22.75
CA LEU A 22 -10.53 -6.04 21.70
C LEU A 22 -9.42 -5.89 20.64
N SER A 23 -9.14 -4.67 20.18
CA SER A 23 -8.10 -4.43 19.19
C SER A 23 -6.68 -4.76 19.69
N ILE A 24 -6.40 -4.51 20.96
CA ILE A 24 -5.13 -4.88 21.60
C ILE A 24 -5.02 -6.42 21.66
N HIS A 25 -6.10 -7.09 22.07
CA HIS A 25 -6.16 -8.54 22.06
C HIS A 25 -5.94 -9.12 20.65
N GLU A 26 -6.64 -8.62 19.63
CA GLU A 26 -6.45 -9.09 18.25
C GLU A 26 -5.00 -8.94 17.80
N ARG A 27 -4.34 -7.83 18.12
CA ARG A 27 -2.94 -7.59 17.77
C ARG A 27 -1.99 -8.58 18.43
N ASN A 28 -2.23 -8.91 19.70
CA ASN A 28 -1.33 -9.72 20.50
C ASN A 28 -1.57 -11.23 20.29
N ALA A 29 -2.85 -11.65 20.24
CA ALA A 29 -3.24 -13.05 20.08
C ALA A 29 -3.33 -13.49 18.61
N HIS A 30 -3.54 -12.55 17.67
CA HIS A 30 -3.73 -12.83 16.25
C HIS A 30 -2.90 -11.90 15.33
N PRO A 31 -1.57 -11.75 15.55
CA PRO A 31 -0.73 -10.73 14.90
C PRO A 31 -0.65 -10.82 13.37
N ASN A 32 -0.92 -11.98 12.77
CA ASN A 32 -0.87 -12.22 11.33
C ASN A 32 -2.20 -12.79 10.78
N SER A 33 -3.34 -12.41 11.39
CA SER A 33 -4.64 -12.93 10.96
C SER A 33 -4.95 -12.52 9.51
N LYS A 34 -5.24 -13.53 8.69
CA LYS A 34 -5.86 -13.38 7.35
C LYS A 34 -7.34 -13.78 7.35
N ILE A 35 -7.90 -14.11 8.52
CA ILE A 35 -9.29 -14.58 8.62
C ILE A 35 -10.21 -13.38 8.44
N ILE A 36 -11.00 -13.40 7.37
CA ILE A 36 -11.99 -12.37 7.03
C ILE A 36 -13.38 -13.01 7.21
N PRO A 37 -14.05 -12.81 8.36
CA PRO A 37 -15.28 -13.54 8.69
C PRO A 37 -16.42 -13.32 7.67
N HIS A 38 -16.45 -12.16 7.03
CA HIS A 38 -17.47 -11.78 6.06
C HIS A 38 -17.01 -11.92 4.60
N SER A 39 -15.92 -12.65 4.31
CA SER A 39 -15.36 -12.78 2.96
C SER A 39 -16.36 -13.27 1.92
N ARG A 40 -17.29 -14.14 2.32
CA ARG A 40 -18.37 -14.67 1.47
C ARG A 40 -19.38 -13.62 1.01
N CYS A 41 -19.43 -12.46 1.68
CA CYS A 41 -20.32 -11.36 1.34
C CYS A 41 -19.66 -10.34 0.40
N LEU A 42 -18.39 -10.54 0.03
CA LEU A 42 -17.66 -9.59 -0.80
C LEU A 42 -17.91 -9.85 -2.28
N THR A 43 -18.22 -8.79 -3.01
CA THR A 43 -18.26 -8.84 -4.47
C THR A 43 -16.85 -8.91 -5.01
N SER A 44 -16.57 -9.93 -5.83
CA SER A 44 -15.31 -10.02 -6.56
C SER A 44 -15.22 -8.87 -7.58
N PRO A 45 -14.14 -8.07 -7.57
CA PRO A 45 -13.90 -7.07 -8.61
C PRO A 45 -13.75 -7.72 -9.98
N SER A 46 -14.13 -6.98 -11.03
CA SER A 46 -13.86 -7.39 -12.41
C SER A 46 -12.38 -7.22 -12.76
N LEU A 47 -11.93 -7.87 -13.84
CA LEU A 47 -10.59 -7.61 -14.41
C LEU A 47 -10.41 -6.15 -14.80
N TYR A 48 -11.48 -5.51 -15.28
CA TYR A 48 -11.49 -4.08 -15.59
C TYR A 48 -11.17 -3.23 -14.36
N ASP A 49 -11.81 -3.50 -13.21
CA ASP A 49 -11.58 -2.76 -11.97
C ASP A 49 -10.13 -2.90 -11.48
N ILE A 50 -9.57 -4.11 -11.60
CA ILE A 50 -8.18 -4.39 -11.25
C ILE A 50 -7.22 -3.59 -12.14
N CYS A 51 -7.41 -3.63 -13.46
CA CYS A 51 -6.57 -2.88 -14.40
C CYS A 51 -6.70 -1.37 -14.19
N GLN A 52 -7.92 -0.88 -14.00
CA GLN A 52 -8.17 0.55 -13.76
C GLN A 52 -7.52 1.02 -12.47
N PHE A 53 -7.57 0.22 -11.41
CA PHE A 53 -6.86 0.54 -10.19
C PHE A 53 -5.35 0.64 -10.42
N LYS A 54 -4.72 -0.37 -11.03
CA LYS A 54 -3.25 -0.39 -11.24
C LYS A 54 -2.80 0.86 -12.00
N ASN A 55 -3.51 1.21 -13.08
CA ASN A 55 -3.20 2.38 -13.90
C ASN A 55 -3.42 3.69 -13.12
N SER A 56 -4.59 3.84 -12.47
CA SER A 56 -4.92 5.04 -11.70
C SER A 56 -3.97 5.25 -10.53
N PHE A 57 -3.60 4.17 -9.82
CA PHE A 57 -2.64 4.20 -8.73
C PHE A 57 -1.27 4.74 -9.21
N ILE A 58 -0.72 4.20 -10.30
CA ILE A 58 0.56 4.64 -10.84
C ILE A 58 0.51 6.12 -11.24
N ILE A 59 -0.54 6.55 -11.94
CA ILE A 59 -0.71 7.95 -12.37
C ILE A 59 -0.75 8.87 -11.15
N GLN A 60 -1.56 8.55 -10.14
CA GLN A 60 -1.72 9.36 -8.94
C GLN A 60 -0.49 9.36 -8.02
N LEU A 61 0.26 8.25 -7.99
CA LEU A 61 1.54 8.15 -7.31
C LEU A 61 2.57 9.06 -7.99
N LYS A 62 2.73 8.96 -9.31
CA LYS A 62 3.67 9.79 -10.07
C LYS A 62 3.31 11.27 -10.05
N ALA A 63 2.04 11.63 -9.90
CA ALA A 63 1.64 13.01 -9.65
C ALA A 63 2.20 13.55 -8.31
N ARG A 64 2.37 12.69 -7.29
CA ARG A 64 2.89 13.03 -5.96
C ARG A 64 4.41 12.97 -5.84
N LEU A 65 5.09 12.34 -6.81
CA LEU A 65 6.55 12.38 -6.94
C LEU A 65 6.98 13.78 -7.40
N GLN A 66 7.45 14.56 -6.42
CA GLN A 66 7.95 15.91 -6.58
C GLN A 66 9.47 15.89 -6.68
N PHE A 67 10.03 16.81 -7.45
CA PHE A 67 11.47 16.89 -7.72
C PHE A 67 12.21 17.85 -6.78
N HIS A 68 11.51 18.48 -5.85
CA HIS A 68 12.16 19.33 -4.86
C HIS A 68 12.96 18.44 -3.91
N ARG A 69 14.24 18.77 -3.75
CA ARG A 69 15.08 18.16 -2.73
C ARG A 69 14.61 18.63 -1.37
N SER A 70 13.98 17.73 -0.65
CA SER A 70 13.69 17.85 0.77
C SER A 70 14.08 16.53 1.42
N GLU A 71 14.38 16.56 2.72
CA GLU A 71 14.58 15.33 3.48
C GLU A 71 13.45 14.30 3.20
N PRO A 72 13.78 12.99 3.15
CA PRO A 72 12.77 11.96 2.97
C PRO A 72 11.69 12.09 4.05
N ARG A 73 10.48 12.45 3.63
CA ARG A 73 9.30 12.52 4.48
C ARG A 73 8.27 11.50 4.03
N VAL A 74 7.58 10.92 5.01
CA VAL A 74 6.45 10.05 4.76
C VAL A 74 5.36 10.85 4.04
N LYS A 75 4.98 10.38 2.86
CA LYS A 75 3.84 10.86 2.09
C LYS A 75 2.76 9.81 2.06
N THR A 76 1.54 10.26 1.86
CA THR A 76 0.36 9.39 1.75
C THR A 76 -0.38 9.67 0.45
N LEU A 77 -0.64 8.63 -0.31
CA LEU A 77 -1.62 8.62 -1.39
C LEU A 77 -2.91 8.04 -0.83
N LYS A 78 -4.02 8.79 -0.95
CA LYS A 78 -5.35 8.34 -0.52
C LYS A 78 -6.23 8.15 -1.75
N MET A 79 -6.97 7.04 -1.80
CA MET A 79 -8.01 6.76 -2.80
C MET A 79 -9.30 6.40 -2.06
N GLU A 80 -10.39 7.12 -2.36
CA GLU A 80 -11.68 6.99 -1.69
C GLU A 80 -12.81 7.48 -2.62
N PRO A 81 -13.95 6.76 -2.73
CA PRO A 81 -14.21 5.45 -2.15
C PRO A 81 -13.32 4.34 -2.76
N PHE A 82 -13.05 3.28 -1.99
CA PHE A 82 -12.22 2.15 -2.43
C PHE A 82 -12.83 0.80 -2.02
N SER A 83 -12.93 -0.13 -2.98
CA SER A 83 -13.52 -1.45 -2.77
C SER A 83 -12.68 -2.33 -1.82
N GLU A 84 -13.33 -2.93 -0.83
CA GLU A 84 -12.73 -3.92 0.08
C GLU A 84 -12.28 -5.17 -0.69
N GLY A 85 -13.16 -5.71 -1.54
CA GLY A 85 -12.87 -6.90 -2.35
C GLY A 85 -11.69 -6.68 -3.27
N LEU A 86 -11.57 -5.48 -3.86
CA LEU A 86 -10.41 -5.12 -4.68
C LEU A 86 -9.11 -5.13 -3.89
N PHE A 87 -9.10 -4.56 -2.67
CA PHE A 87 -7.92 -4.60 -1.82
C PHE A 87 -7.52 -6.04 -1.48
N ILE A 88 -8.47 -6.90 -1.14
CA ILE A 88 -8.20 -8.29 -0.80
C ILE A 88 -7.64 -9.04 -2.00
N ILE A 89 -8.26 -8.95 -3.18
CA ILE A 89 -7.78 -9.65 -4.38
C ILE A 89 -6.34 -9.26 -4.74
N LEU A 90 -5.99 -7.98 -4.56
CA LEU A 90 -4.64 -7.49 -4.86
C LEU A 90 -3.58 -8.01 -3.89
N PHE A 91 -3.90 -8.10 -2.60
CA PHE A 91 -2.87 -8.23 -1.56
C PHE A 91 -2.98 -9.50 -0.70
N TYR A 92 -4.05 -10.30 -0.80
CA TYR A 92 -4.29 -11.44 0.11
C TYR A 92 -3.13 -12.45 0.17
N ASN A 93 -2.52 -12.71 -0.99
CA ASN A 93 -1.42 -13.67 -1.12
C ASN A 93 -0.09 -13.14 -0.57
N GLU A 94 0.02 -11.84 -0.29
CA GLU A 94 1.23 -11.25 0.26
C GLU A 94 1.48 -11.72 1.70
N SER A 95 2.73 -11.95 2.06
CA SER A 95 3.12 -12.49 3.38
C SER A 95 2.79 -11.54 4.53
N THR A 96 2.83 -10.23 4.26
CA THR A 96 2.58 -9.16 5.23
C THR A 96 1.12 -8.73 5.29
N PHE A 97 0.23 -9.37 4.50
CA PHE A 97 -1.20 -9.10 4.51
C PHE A 97 -1.82 -9.48 5.85
N ARG A 98 -2.55 -8.54 6.45
CA ARG A 98 -3.20 -8.68 7.75
C ARG A 98 -4.57 -8.03 7.74
N TYR A 99 -5.50 -8.60 8.50
CA TYR A 99 -6.82 -8.04 8.75
C TYR A 99 -7.11 -7.95 10.26
N SER A 100 -7.64 -6.81 10.71
CA SER A 100 -8.20 -6.64 12.05
C SER A 100 -9.73 -6.44 11.94
N PRO A 101 -10.53 -7.44 12.38
CA PRO A 101 -11.99 -7.31 12.44
C PRO A 101 -12.44 -6.17 13.34
N ALA A 102 -11.84 -6.01 14.53
CA ALA A 102 -12.20 -4.94 15.45
C ALA A 102 -12.00 -3.56 14.81
N GLN A 103 -10.92 -3.37 14.04
CA GLN A 103 -10.65 -2.10 13.39
C GLN A 103 -11.30 -1.94 12.00
N ARG A 104 -11.84 -3.02 11.43
CA ARG A 104 -12.23 -3.11 10.01
C ARG A 104 -11.13 -2.55 9.11
N LYS A 105 -9.92 -3.06 9.30
CA LYS A 105 -8.69 -2.54 8.70
C LYS A 105 -7.87 -3.66 8.11
N TYR A 106 -7.44 -3.49 6.86
CA TYR A 106 -6.42 -4.32 6.23
C TYR A 106 -5.10 -3.56 6.15
N THR A 107 -3.99 -4.28 6.25
CA THR A 107 -2.66 -3.74 6.00
C THR A 107 -1.82 -4.72 5.20
N CYS A 108 -1.03 -4.22 4.27
CA CYS A 108 -0.03 -4.98 3.53
C CYS A 108 1.23 -4.13 3.40
N LYS A 109 2.41 -4.72 3.64
CA LYS A 109 3.70 -4.02 3.65
C LYS A 109 4.66 -4.63 2.63
N PHE A 110 5.43 -3.79 1.97
CA PHE A 110 6.49 -4.20 1.06
C PHE A 110 7.77 -3.49 1.46
N GLU A 111 8.88 -4.21 1.55
CA GLU A 111 10.13 -3.73 2.14
C GLU A 111 11.31 -3.96 1.19
N GLY A 112 12.18 -2.96 1.09
CA GLY A 112 13.43 -3.04 0.32
C GLY A 112 13.26 -3.24 -1.18
N GLY A 113 14.38 -3.58 -1.84
CA GLY A 113 14.40 -3.86 -3.28
C GLY A 113 13.46 -4.99 -3.70
N GLN A 114 13.39 -6.07 -2.91
CA GLN A 114 12.47 -7.18 -3.17
C GLN A 114 11.00 -6.72 -3.15
N GLY A 115 10.61 -5.91 -2.15
CA GLY A 115 9.27 -5.33 -2.10
C GLY A 115 8.97 -4.41 -3.28
N TYR A 116 9.97 -3.69 -3.79
CA TYR A 116 9.83 -2.86 -4.98
C TYR A 116 9.54 -3.71 -6.23
N GLU A 117 10.26 -4.82 -6.40
CA GLU A 117 10.08 -5.76 -7.52
C GLU A 117 8.71 -6.45 -7.47
N GLN A 118 8.32 -6.93 -6.28
CA GLN A 118 6.99 -7.53 -6.05
C GLN A 118 5.87 -6.56 -6.44
N LEU A 119 5.96 -5.29 -6.01
CA LEU A 119 5.01 -4.27 -6.42
C LEU A 119 5.06 -3.98 -7.92
N GLY A 120 6.22 -4.05 -8.55
CA GLY A 120 6.35 -3.92 -9.99
C GLY A 120 5.61 -5.01 -10.76
N ILE A 121 5.66 -6.26 -10.27
CA ILE A 121 4.91 -7.40 -10.83
C ILE A 121 3.40 -7.21 -10.57
N LEU A 122 3.02 -6.91 -9.32
CA LEU A 122 1.63 -6.70 -8.92
C LEU A 122 0.98 -5.61 -9.75
N LEU A 123 1.67 -4.48 -9.96
CA LEU A 123 1.16 -3.33 -10.71
C LEU A 123 1.36 -3.46 -12.23
N GLY A 124 2.09 -4.46 -12.71
CA GLY A 124 2.44 -4.61 -14.13
C GLY A 124 3.35 -3.50 -14.66
N ASN A 125 4.16 -2.87 -13.80
CA ASN A 125 5.03 -1.76 -14.17
C ASN A 125 6.32 -1.76 -13.34
N LYS A 126 7.47 -2.10 -13.94
CA LYS A 126 8.78 -2.11 -13.26
C LYS A 126 9.24 -0.73 -12.77
N ASN A 127 8.71 0.34 -13.37
CA ASN A 127 9.00 1.74 -13.04
C ASN A 127 7.81 2.42 -12.35
N TRP A 128 7.02 1.65 -11.58
CA TRP A 128 5.81 2.14 -10.91
C TRP A 128 6.12 3.31 -9.97
N GLY A 129 7.23 3.21 -9.23
CA GLY A 129 7.59 4.13 -8.16
C GLY A 129 8.54 5.25 -8.59
N SER A 130 8.81 5.45 -9.88
CA SER A 130 9.77 6.46 -10.34
C SER A 130 9.20 7.41 -11.40
N LYS A 131 9.68 8.64 -11.39
CA LYS A 131 9.35 9.71 -12.33
C LYS A 131 10.61 10.46 -12.71
N LYS A 132 10.92 10.50 -14.01
CA LYS A 132 12.08 11.18 -14.57
C LYS A 132 11.69 12.49 -15.25
N ARG A 133 12.52 13.53 -15.12
CA ARG A 133 12.46 14.74 -15.96
C ARG A 133 13.27 14.53 -17.23
N ARG A 134 13.03 15.40 -18.23
CA ARG A 134 13.90 15.54 -19.41
C ARG A 134 15.33 15.94 -19.03
N THR A 135 15.52 16.62 -17.90
CA THR A 135 16.82 17.09 -17.40
C THR A 135 17.61 16.02 -16.61
N GLY A 136 17.22 14.75 -16.68
CA GLY A 136 17.89 13.64 -15.97
C GLY A 136 17.49 13.46 -14.50
N THR A 137 16.91 14.47 -13.83
CA THR A 137 16.47 14.36 -12.43
C THR A 137 15.37 13.29 -12.26
N CYS A 138 15.55 12.39 -11.30
CA CYS A 138 14.62 11.31 -10.98
C CYS A 138 14.08 11.48 -9.55
N ALA A 139 12.76 11.54 -9.41
CA ALA A 139 12.07 11.39 -8.13
C ALA A 139 11.51 9.98 -8.02
N TYR A 140 11.70 9.32 -6.88
CA TYR A 140 11.28 7.93 -6.71
C TYR A 140 10.82 7.61 -5.29
N VAL A 141 10.04 6.54 -5.17
CA VAL A 141 9.66 5.93 -3.90
C VAL A 141 10.90 5.29 -3.28
N LEU A 142 11.33 5.82 -2.14
CA LEU A 142 12.51 5.35 -1.43
C LEU A 142 12.21 4.02 -0.72
N MET A 143 12.78 2.94 -1.24
CA MET A 143 12.66 1.58 -0.68
C MET A 143 13.93 1.11 0.03
N GLN A 144 15.09 1.61 -0.37
CA GLN A 144 16.38 1.26 0.22
C GLN A 144 17.42 2.34 -0.11
N ASN A 145 18.33 2.61 0.82
CA ASN A 145 19.57 3.34 0.56
C ASN A 145 20.76 2.65 1.25
N ALA A 146 21.93 3.27 1.24
CA ALA A 146 23.13 2.71 1.86
C ALA A 146 23.02 2.58 3.39
N GLN A 147 22.13 3.36 4.01
CA GLN A 147 21.99 3.45 5.46
C GLN A 147 20.91 2.53 6.01
N GLN A 148 19.79 2.37 5.30
CA GLN A 148 18.64 1.61 5.78
C GLN A 148 17.72 1.11 4.67
N THR A 149 16.93 0.10 5.05
CA THR A 149 15.80 -0.40 4.27
C THR A 149 14.53 0.33 4.70
N TYR A 150 13.73 0.71 3.72
CA TYR A 150 12.42 1.35 3.93
C TYR A 150 11.32 0.38 3.52
N HIS A 151 10.12 0.65 4.00
CA HIS A 151 8.92 -0.06 3.58
C HIS A 151 7.84 0.92 3.14
N VAL A 152 6.95 0.42 2.31
CA VAL A 152 5.68 1.06 1.98
C VAL A 152 4.54 0.27 2.57
N THR A 153 3.47 0.96 2.94
CA THR A 153 2.30 0.34 3.55
C THR A 153 1.05 0.67 2.76
N PHE A 154 0.38 -0.36 2.26
CA PHE A 154 -1.00 -0.27 1.82
C PHE A 154 -1.92 -0.52 3.01
N CYS A 155 -2.89 0.36 3.23
CA CYS A 155 -3.86 0.26 4.29
C CYS A 155 -5.26 0.52 3.74
N TRP A 156 -6.16 -0.44 3.91
CA TRP A 156 -7.59 -0.21 3.70
C TRP A 156 -8.27 -0.09 5.05
N LYS A 157 -9.21 0.85 5.18
CA LYS A 157 -10.04 0.98 6.38
C LYS A 157 -11.47 1.35 6.00
N GLU A 158 -12.44 0.71 6.63
CA GLU A 158 -13.82 1.13 6.53
C GLU A 158 -14.01 2.49 7.21
N ARG A 159 -14.70 3.39 6.52
CA ARG A 159 -15.12 4.68 7.05
C ARG A 159 -16.63 4.79 7.04
N VAL A 160 -17.13 5.50 8.04
CA VAL A 160 -18.54 5.83 8.20
C VAL A 160 -18.63 7.34 8.18
N TYR A 161 -19.20 7.87 7.11
CA TYR A 161 -19.55 9.27 6.97
C TYR A 161 -21.01 9.44 7.37
N LYS A 162 -21.28 10.47 8.16
CA LYS A 162 -22.64 10.82 8.60
C LYS A 162 -22.86 12.28 8.28
N GLU A 163 -23.91 12.58 7.55
CA GLU A 163 -24.35 13.94 7.25
C GLU A 163 -25.87 13.98 7.30
N LEU A 164 -26.42 14.76 8.25
CA LEU A 164 -27.86 14.84 8.53
C LEU A 164 -28.50 13.44 8.57
N ASP A 165 -29.36 13.12 7.60
CA ASP A 165 -30.11 11.86 7.50
C ASP A 165 -29.40 10.79 6.64
N MET A 166 -28.23 11.11 6.09
CA MET A 166 -27.45 10.24 5.24
C MET A 166 -26.29 9.61 6.02
N SER A 167 -26.17 8.29 5.91
CA SER A 167 -24.98 7.57 6.35
C SER A 167 -24.37 6.82 5.17
N LEU A 168 -23.10 7.10 4.89
CA LEU A 168 -22.33 6.40 3.87
C LEU A 168 -21.26 5.56 4.56
N ARG A 169 -21.26 4.25 4.31
CA ARG A 169 -20.14 3.38 4.64
C ARG A 169 -19.35 3.13 3.38
N CYS A 170 -18.08 3.49 3.37
CA CYS A 170 -17.20 3.22 2.24
C CYS A 170 -15.78 2.89 2.70
N GLY A 171 -15.06 2.16 1.87
CA GLY A 171 -13.66 1.86 2.10
C GLY A 171 -12.75 3.03 1.71
N SER A 172 -11.63 3.15 2.41
CA SER A 172 -10.60 4.15 2.17
C SER A 172 -9.25 3.47 2.09
N MET A 173 -8.58 3.57 0.95
CA MET A 173 -7.24 3.04 0.76
C MET A 173 -6.20 4.14 0.91
N HIS A 174 -5.16 3.86 1.69
CA HIS A 174 -4.00 4.70 1.91
C HIS A 174 -2.75 3.94 1.50
N PHE A 175 -1.85 4.60 0.80
CA PHE A 175 -0.52 4.12 0.49
C PHE A 175 0.50 5.08 1.10
N GLU A 176 1.23 4.61 2.09
CA GLU A 176 2.26 5.35 2.83
C GLU A 176 3.64 5.00 2.28
N PHE A 177 4.42 6.01 1.95
CA PHE A 177 5.72 5.85 1.29
C PHE A 177 6.66 7.02 1.55
N ASN A 178 7.95 6.80 1.37
CA ASN A 178 8.97 7.87 1.40
C ASN A 178 9.36 8.25 -0.02
N ILE A 179 9.76 9.51 -0.22
CA ILE A 179 10.27 10.00 -1.51
C ILE A 179 11.72 10.40 -1.36
N ASP A 180 12.52 10.09 -2.38
CA ASP A 180 13.86 10.62 -2.55
C ASP A 180 14.03 11.14 -4.00
N VAL A 181 15.00 12.03 -4.20
CA VAL A 181 15.30 12.69 -5.47
C VAL A 181 16.80 12.60 -5.74
N ARG A 182 17.17 12.02 -6.89
CA ARG A 182 18.56 11.95 -7.35
C ARG A 182 18.71 12.56 -8.74
N ASP A 183 19.84 13.21 -8.97
CA ASP A 183 20.28 13.50 -10.32
C ASP A 183 20.90 12.22 -10.88
N PHE A 184 20.34 11.70 -11.97
CA PHE A 184 21.11 10.78 -12.80
C PHE A 184 21.98 11.65 -13.70
N VAL A 185 23.29 11.62 -13.47
CA VAL A 185 24.25 11.94 -14.52
C VAL A 185 24.23 10.71 -15.43
N GLU A 186 23.82 10.87 -16.68
CA GLU A 186 24.11 9.83 -17.67
C GLU A 186 25.63 9.74 -17.74
N GLU A 187 26.21 8.66 -17.20
CA GLU A 187 27.58 8.31 -17.55
C GLU A 187 27.56 8.01 -19.05
N ASN A 188 28.07 8.97 -19.84
CA ASN A 188 28.32 8.81 -21.26
C ASN A 188 29.38 7.73 -21.48
N HIS A 189 29.01 6.47 -21.29
CA HIS A 189 29.69 5.35 -21.92
C HIS A 189 29.22 5.31 -23.37
N ASP A 190 29.90 6.09 -24.23
CA ASP A 190 30.20 5.78 -25.64
C ASP A 190 30.43 7.04 -26.49
N GLU A 191 31.54 7.77 -26.27
CA GLU A 191 32.09 8.67 -27.31
C GLU A 191 33.64 8.62 -27.44
N ASN A 192 34.33 7.70 -26.75
CA ASN A 192 35.80 7.61 -26.81
C ASN A 192 36.36 6.42 -27.62
N GLN A 193 35.54 5.68 -28.38
CA GLN A 193 36.06 4.65 -29.31
C GLN A 193 36.09 5.08 -30.79
N ALA A 194 35.60 6.26 -31.16
CA ALA A 194 35.62 6.73 -32.56
C ALA A 194 36.82 7.64 -32.92
N ARG A 195 37.84 7.79 -32.05
CA ARG A 195 39.00 8.67 -32.31
C ARG A 195 40.36 7.99 -32.46
N ASN A 196 40.42 6.65 -32.49
CA ASN A 196 41.66 5.89 -32.69
C ASN A 196 41.65 5.00 -33.95
N LEU A 197 40.98 5.45 -35.01
CA LEU A 197 41.14 4.90 -36.36
C LEU A 197 41.07 6.06 -37.36
N ASN A 198 42.17 6.82 -37.44
CA ASN A 198 42.56 7.62 -38.60
C ASN A 198 44.09 7.64 -38.65
#